data_AF-A0A382QL91-F1
#
_entry.id   AF-A0A382QL91-F1
#
_cell.length_a   1.000
_cell.length_b   1.000
_cell.length_c   1.000
_cell.angle_alpha   90.00
_cell.angle_beta   90.00
_cell.angle_gamma   90.00
#
_symmetry.space_group_name_H-M   'P 1'
#
loop_
_entity.id
_entity.type
_entity.pdbx_description
1 polymer ?
#
loop_
_entity_poly.entity_id
_entity_poly.type
_entity_poly.pdbx_seq_one_letter_code
_entity_poly.pdbx_strand_id
1 'polypeptide(L)'
;MAEKESTNPLFSNPLESYPGLTVSDLNQYLPALEKTDDIEMTLDTMRDGVFLTDGLDGLRKLPAASIDIIITDPPESPWRGKDRPGSPMTLQEYYKWNSNWLEEAHRVLKSTGALYLFCDWRLSGMYHSMLTN
;
A
#
# COMPACT_ATOMS: atom_id res chain seq x y z
N MET A 1 7.31 13.69 35.57
CA MET A 1 7.85 14.45 34.43
C MET A 1 8.40 13.41 33.47
N ALA A 2 7.68 13.10 32.39
CA ALA A 2 8.20 12.15 31.39
C ALA A 2 9.29 12.88 30.60
N GLU A 3 10.50 12.33 30.57
CA GLU A 3 11.57 12.82 29.71
C GLU A 3 11.10 12.73 28.26
N LYS A 4 11.17 13.85 27.55
CA LYS A 4 10.83 13.92 26.14
C LYS A 4 12.02 13.33 25.39
N GLU A 5 11.91 12.08 24.96
CA GLU A 5 12.94 11.44 24.13
C GLU A 5 13.27 12.36 22.95
N SER A 6 14.54 12.78 22.87
CA SER A 6 15.04 13.57 21.75
C SER A 6 15.16 12.65 20.54
N THR A 7 14.17 12.68 19.66
CA THR A 7 14.24 11.92 18.40
C THR A 7 15.23 12.61 17.47
N ASN A 8 16.42 12.04 17.31
CA ASN A 8 17.33 12.47 16.26
C ASN A 8 16.70 12.09 14.90
N PRO A 9 16.53 13.03 13.96
CA PRO A 9 15.99 12.71 12.66
C PRO A 9 16.92 11.76 11.89
N LEU A 10 16.34 10.74 11.23
CA LEU A 10 17.07 9.79 10.36
C LEU A 10 17.90 10.48 9.26
N PHE A 11 17.50 11.69 8.87
CA PHE A 11 18.18 12.51 7.88
C PHE A 11 18.45 13.89 8.47
N SER A 12 19.70 14.15 8.83
CA SER A 12 20.16 15.46 9.31
C SER A 12 20.81 16.28 8.20
N ASN A 13 21.41 15.64 7.21
CA ASN A 13 22.08 16.27 6.08
C ASN A 13 21.85 15.46 4.78
N PRO A 14 21.14 16.01 3.77
CA PRO A 14 20.84 15.31 2.52
C PRO A 14 22.07 15.05 1.63
N LEU A 15 23.23 15.64 1.94
CA LEU A 15 24.48 15.45 1.20
C LEU A 15 25.39 14.37 1.81
N GLU A 16 25.08 13.88 3.00
CA GLU A 16 25.86 12.81 3.66
C GLU A 16 25.35 11.42 3.26
N SER A 17 26.26 10.45 3.17
CA SER A 17 25.89 9.07 2.89
C SER A 17 25.15 8.48 4.09
N TYR A 18 23.94 7.95 3.84
CA TYR A 18 23.12 7.31 4.86
C TYR A 18 23.85 6.10 5.47
N PRO A 19 24.18 6.12 6.77
CA PRO A 19 25.00 5.08 7.40
C PRO A 19 24.25 3.76 7.65
N GLY A 20 22.94 3.71 7.35
CA GLY A 20 22.06 2.60 7.66
C GLY A 20 21.30 2.80 8.96
N LEU A 21 20.36 1.89 9.25
CA LEU A 21 19.60 1.89 10.51
C LEU A 21 20.48 1.34 11.64
N THR A 22 20.53 2.06 12.76
CA THR A 22 21.16 1.58 13.99
C THR A 22 20.19 0.69 14.79
N VAL A 23 20.70 0.00 15.81
CA VAL A 23 19.87 -0.76 16.76
C VAL A 23 18.91 0.17 17.52
N SER A 24 19.32 1.41 17.79
CA SER A 24 18.46 2.41 18.43
C SER A 24 17.28 2.78 17.53
N ASP A 25 17.55 3.01 16.24
CA ASP A 25 16.50 3.30 15.26
C ASP A 25 15.53 2.11 15.15
N LEU A 26 16.05 0.89 15.11
CA LEU A 26 15.21 -0.31 15.08
C LEU A 26 14.30 -0.36 16.31
N ASN A 27 14.82 -0.19 17.52
CA ASN A 27 14.01 -0.20 18.74
C ASN A 27 12.96 0.91 18.76
N GLN A 28 13.27 2.06 18.16
CA GLN A 28 12.34 3.19 18.06
C GLN A 28 11.21 2.91 17.05
N TYR A 29 11.51 2.35 15.88
CA TYR A 29 10.54 2.22 14.78
C TYR A 29 9.85 0.86 14.70
N LEU A 30 10.47 -0.21 15.21
CA LEU A 30 9.90 -1.55 15.15
C LEU A 30 8.52 -1.66 15.82
N PRO A 31 8.23 -0.98 16.96
CA PRO A 31 6.90 -0.99 17.55
C PRO A 31 5.82 -0.31 16.69
N ALA A 32 6.21 0.57 15.76
CA ALA A 32 5.31 1.24 14.83
C ALA A 32 5.10 0.45 13.53
N LEU A 33 5.79 -0.68 13.35
CA LEU A 33 5.62 -1.51 12.17
C LEU A 33 4.38 -2.39 12.31
N GLU A 34 3.37 -2.09 11.52
CA GLU A 34 2.12 -2.84 11.51
C GLU A 34 2.04 -3.71 10.27
N LYS A 35 1.77 -5.00 10.44
CA LYS A 35 1.64 -5.97 9.36
C LYS A 35 0.18 -6.23 9.05
N THR A 36 -0.09 -6.98 7.99
CA THR A 36 -1.44 -7.37 7.55
C THR A 36 -2.34 -7.89 8.68
N ASP A 37 -1.79 -8.69 9.60
CA ASP A 37 -2.58 -9.28 10.69
C ASP A 37 -2.94 -8.27 11.79
N ASP A 38 -2.20 -7.16 11.89
CA ASP A 38 -2.44 -6.09 12.85
C ASP A 38 -3.49 -5.07 12.35
N ILE A 39 -3.91 -5.18 11.08
CA ILE A 39 -4.94 -4.33 10.48
C ILE A 39 -6.31 -4.87 10.89
N GLU A 40 -6.90 -4.23 11.90
CA GLU A 40 -8.30 -4.43 12.29
C GLU A 40 -9.00 -3.07 12.39
N MET A 41 -9.87 -2.78 11.43
CA MET A 41 -10.59 -1.51 11.37
C MET A 41 -12.08 -1.73 11.18
N THR A 42 -12.89 -0.98 11.93
CA THR A 42 -14.31 -0.75 11.64
C THR A 42 -14.49 0.69 11.18
N LEU A 43 -15.70 1.06 10.72
CA LEU A 43 -15.99 2.44 10.34
C LEU A 43 -15.71 3.44 11.48
N ASP A 44 -15.93 3.03 12.73
CA ASP A 44 -15.75 3.88 13.92
C ASP A 44 -14.32 3.88 14.47
N THR A 45 -13.50 2.88 14.10
CA THR A 45 -12.13 2.70 14.64
C THR A 45 -11.04 2.85 13.59
N MET A 46 -11.37 3.47 12.45
CA MET A 46 -10.38 3.82 11.45
C MET A 46 -9.32 4.78 11.99
N ARG A 47 -8.08 4.57 11.54
CA ARG A 47 -6.92 5.37 11.92
C ARG A 47 -5.92 5.45 10.77
N ASP A 48 -5.09 6.47 10.82
CA ASP A 48 -3.93 6.62 9.96
C ASP A 48 -2.79 5.67 10.38
N GLY A 49 -1.90 5.37 9.43
CA GLY A 49 -0.77 4.49 9.66
C GLY A 49 -0.03 4.10 8.40
N VAL A 50 1.13 3.45 8.58
CA VAL A 50 1.90 2.83 7.50
C VAL A 50 1.89 1.32 7.74
N PHE A 51 1.30 0.59 6.80
CA PHE A 51 1.05 -0.83 6.94
C PHE A 51 1.91 -1.63 5.96
N LEU A 52 2.70 -2.57 6.47
CA LEU A 52 3.49 -3.50 5.67
C LEU A 52 2.62 -4.71 5.29
N THR A 53 2.02 -4.65 4.12
CA THR A 53 1.09 -5.68 3.63
C THR A 53 1.17 -5.84 2.11
N ASP A 54 0.72 -6.99 1.60
CA ASP A 54 0.25 -7.05 0.21
C ASP A 54 -0.93 -6.08 0.05
N GLY A 55 -0.95 -5.30 -1.04
CA GLY A 55 -1.95 -4.26 -1.23
C GLY A 55 -3.39 -4.79 -1.27
N LEU A 56 -3.61 -5.96 -1.88
CA LEU A 56 -4.93 -6.58 -1.93
C LEU A 56 -5.37 -7.05 -0.54
N ASP A 57 -4.47 -7.71 0.19
CA ASP A 57 -4.78 -8.18 1.55
C ASP A 57 -5.00 -7.01 2.52
N GLY A 58 -4.27 -5.89 2.34
CA GLY A 58 -4.50 -4.66 3.08
C GLY A 58 -5.88 -4.06 2.82
N LEU A 59 -6.28 -3.93 1.54
CA LEU A 59 -7.61 -3.43 1.18
C LEU A 59 -8.74 -4.29 1.78
N ARG A 60 -8.58 -5.62 1.81
CA ARG A 60 -9.55 -6.56 2.40
C ARG A 60 -9.80 -6.33 3.89
N LYS A 61 -8.83 -5.77 4.61
CA LYS A 61 -8.94 -5.46 6.05
C LYS A 61 -9.68 -4.14 6.32
N LEU A 62 -9.91 -3.32 5.30
CA LEU A 62 -10.62 -2.05 5.42
C LEU A 62 -12.14 -2.22 5.26
N PRO A 63 -12.96 -1.47 6.01
CA PRO A 63 -14.42 -1.48 5.86
C PRO A 63 -14.87 -1.05 4.46
N ALA A 64 -16.01 -1.56 4.00
CA ALA A 64 -16.62 -1.09 2.76
C ALA A 64 -17.08 0.38 2.88
N ALA A 65 -17.10 1.12 1.76
CA ALA A 65 -17.55 2.51 1.69
C ALA A 65 -16.96 3.44 2.78
N SER A 66 -15.66 3.30 3.04
CA SER A 66 -14.94 4.00 4.10
C SER A 66 -13.91 5.01 3.57
N ILE A 67 -13.41 4.81 2.35
CA ILE A 67 -12.32 5.59 1.76
C ILE A 67 -12.87 6.64 0.80
N ASP A 68 -12.43 7.88 0.94
CA ASP A 68 -12.77 8.98 0.02
C ASP A 68 -11.86 8.98 -1.22
N ILE A 69 -10.57 8.71 -1.06
CA ILE A 69 -9.61 8.77 -2.16
C ILE A 69 -8.63 7.59 -2.06
N ILE A 70 -8.42 6.89 -3.16
CA ILE A 70 -7.31 5.97 -3.35
C ILE A 70 -6.37 6.56 -4.38
N ILE A 71 -5.07 6.56 -4.07
CA ILE A 71 -4.00 6.96 -5.00
C ILE A 71 -3.06 5.77 -5.12
N THR A 72 -2.81 5.30 -6.34
CA THR A 72 -2.03 4.08 -6.57
C THR A 72 -1.22 4.14 -7.88
N ASP A 73 -0.05 3.52 -7.84
CA ASP A 73 0.88 3.35 -8.96
C ASP A 73 1.23 1.85 -9.08
N PRO A 74 0.31 1.02 -9.63
CA PRO A 74 0.52 -0.42 -9.75
C PRO A 74 1.70 -0.74 -10.68
N PRO A 75 2.51 -1.76 -10.35
CA PRO A 75 3.67 -2.12 -11.17
C PRO A 75 3.23 -2.68 -12.53
N GLU A 76 3.97 -2.34 -13.59
CA GLU A 76 3.72 -2.88 -14.95
C GLU A 76 4.00 -4.38 -15.08
N SER A 77 4.83 -4.93 -14.18
CA SER A 77 5.27 -6.33 -14.22
C SER A 77 5.34 -6.92 -12.81
N PRO A 78 4.19 -7.21 -12.19
CA PRO A 78 4.17 -7.91 -10.91
C PRO A 78 4.68 -9.35 -11.08
N TRP A 79 5.35 -9.85 -10.05
CA TRP A 79 5.96 -11.18 -10.03
C TRP A 79 5.01 -12.18 -9.39
N ARG A 80 5.12 -13.46 -9.74
CA ARG A 80 4.42 -14.53 -9.01
C ARG A 80 5.07 -14.77 -7.64
N GLY A 81 4.27 -14.78 -6.57
CA GLY A 81 4.70 -15.19 -5.22
C GLY A 81 5.24 -14.05 -4.34
N LYS A 82 5.45 -14.36 -3.05
CA LYS A 82 5.97 -13.43 -2.02
C LYS A 82 7.49 -13.27 -2.06
N ASP A 83 8.20 -14.19 -2.72
CA ASP A 83 9.66 -14.25 -2.75
C ASP A 83 10.20 -13.86 -4.13
N ARG A 84 11.14 -12.90 -4.19
CA ARG A 84 11.81 -12.48 -5.44
C ARG A 84 12.90 -13.51 -5.84
N PRO A 85 13.12 -13.79 -7.15
CA PRO A 85 12.35 -13.39 -8.31
C PRO A 85 11.49 -14.57 -8.81
N GLY A 86 10.18 -14.55 -8.57
CA GLY A 86 9.26 -15.46 -9.25
C GLY A 86 9.23 -15.21 -10.77
N SER A 87 8.58 -16.09 -11.53
CA SER A 87 8.40 -15.85 -12.97
C SER A 87 7.46 -14.66 -13.23
N PRO A 88 7.64 -13.91 -14.34
CA PRO A 88 6.68 -12.90 -14.76
C PRO A 88 5.26 -13.47 -14.88
N MET A 89 4.26 -12.66 -14.58
CA MET A 89 2.86 -13.03 -14.83
C MET A 89 2.59 -13.13 -16.34
N THR A 90 1.76 -14.09 -16.71
CA THR A 90 1.10 -14.09 -18.03
C THR A 90 0.11 -12.93 -18.11
N LEU A 91 -0.29 -12.56 -19.33
CA LEU A 91 -1.29 -11.51 -19.53
C LEU A 91 -2.59 -11.80 -18.78
N GLN A 92 -3.07 -13.06 -18.81
CA GLN A 92 -4.30 -13.44 -18.10
C GLN A 92 -4.16 -13.30 -16.57
N GLU A 93 -3.01 -13.69 -16.01
CA GLU A 93 -2.74 -13.51 -14.58
C GLU A 93 -2.65 -12.04 -14.21
N TYR A 94 -2.03 -11.22 -15.05
CA TYR A 94 -1.96 -9.78 -14.84
C TYR A 94 -3.33 -9.12 -14.87
N TYR A 95 -4.20 -9.53 -15.79
CA TYR A 95 -5.60 -9.08 -15.82
C TYR A 95 -6.32 -9.49 -14.55
N LYS A 96 -6.21 -10.77 -14.14
CA LYS A 96 -6.86 -11.26 -12.93
C LYS A 96 -6.35 -10.57 -11.67
N TRP A 97 -5.04 -10.34 -11.59
CA TRP A 97 -4.42 -9.61 -10.48
C TRP A 97 -4.98 -8.19 -10.38
N ASN A 98 -5.08 -7.48 -11.51
CA ASN A 98 -5.67 -6.13 -11.55
C ASN A 98 -7.15 -6.13 -11.17
N SER A 99 -7.95 -7.05 -11.72
CA SER A 99 -9.36 -7.16 -11.36
C SER A 99 -9.56 -7.37 -9.86
N ASN A 100 -8.77 -8.23 -9.22
CA ASN A 100 -8.94 -8.54 -7.80
C ASN A 100 -8.75 -7.30 -6.90
N TRP A 101 -7.71 -6.49 -7.13
CA TRP A 101 -7.48 -5.31 -6.28
C TRP A 101 -8.39 -4.15 -6.66
N LEU A 102 -8.78 -4.02 -7.94
CA LEU A 102 -9.76 -3.02 -8.37
C LEU A 102 -11.15 -3.27 -7.78
N GLU A 103 -11.59 -4.53 -7.70
CA GLU A 103 -12.84 -4.92 -7.04
C GLU A 103 -12.83 -4.53 -5.55
N GLU A 104 -11.74 -4.80 -4.84
CA GLU A 104 -11.59 -4.41 -3.43
C GLU A 104 -11.46 -2.90 -3.26
N ALA A 105 -10.75 -2.20 -4.16
CA ALA A 105 -10.68 -0.74 -4.18
C ALA A 105 -12.07 -0.12 -4.33
N HIS A 106 -12.89 -0.64 -5.25
CA HIS A 106 -14.28 -0.23 -5.42
C HIS A 106 -15.11 -0.50 -4.16
N ARG A 107 -14.96 -1.67 -3.51
CA ARG A 107 -15.68 -2.00 -2.27
C ARG A 107 -15.40 -1.00 -1.15
N VAL A 108 -14.13 -0.62 -0.96
CA VAL A 108 -13.75 0.28 0.14
C VAL A 108 -14.03 1.75 -0.16
N LEU A 109 -14.12 2.14 -1.43
CA LEU A 109 -14.47 3.49 -1.83
C LEU A 109 -15.92 3.83 -1.46
N LYS A 110 -16.13 5.04 -0.95
CA LYS A 110 -17.46 5.64 -0.83
C LYS A 110 -18.06 5.87 -2.21
N SER A 111 -19.39 6.02 -2.28
CA SER A 111 -20.08 6.42 -3.52
C SER A 111 -19.66 7.79 -4.05
N THR A 112 -19.10 8.65 -3.18
CA THR A 112 -18.51 9.95 -3.51
C THR A 112 -17.00 9.91 -3.69
N GLY A 113 -16.39 8.73 -3.55
CA GLY A 113 -14.95 8.56 -3.57
C GLY A 113 -14.36 8.51 -4.98
N ALA A 114 -13.03 8.61 -5.06
CA ALA A 114 -12.30 8.60 -6.32
C ALA A 114 -11.04 7.72 -6.26
N LEU A 115 -10.73 7.05 -7.37
CA LEU A 115 -9.49 6.32 -7.60
C LEU A 115 -8.60 7.11 -8.58
N TYR A 116 -7.40 7.47 -8.14
CA TYR A 116 -6.34 8.00 -8.98
C TYR A 116 -5.31 6.90 -9.25
N LEU A 117 -5.29 6.41 -10.48
CA LEU A 117 -4.45 5.32 -10.94
C LEU A 117 -3.41 5.84 -11.92
N PHE A 118 -2.14 5.70 -11.57
CA PHE A 118 -1.02 5.97 -12.47
C PHE A 118 -0.70 4.72 -13.29
N CYS A 119 -0.52 4.88 -14.60
CA CYS A 119 -0.10 3.80 -15.49
C CYS A 119 0.57 4.35 -16.75
N ASP A 120 1.39 3.52 -17.40
CA ASP A 120 1.89 3.81 -18.73
C ASP A 120 0.75 3.84 -19.76
N TRP A 121 0.92 4.65 -20.80
CA TRP A 121 -0.08 4.84 -21.85
C TRP A 121 -0.50 3.53 -22.52
N ARG A 122 0.38 2.52 -22.61
CA ARG A 122 0.08 1.20 -23.19
C ARG A 122 -0.95 0.41 -22.37
N LEU A 123 -1.00 0.66 -21.06
CA LEU A 123 -1.91 -0.01 -20.14
C LEU A 123 -3.23 0.76 -19.95
N SER A 124 -3.30 2.01 -20.41
CA SER A 124 -4.47 2.88 -20.24
C SER A 124 -5.77 2.25 -20.76
N GLY A 125 -5.74 1.62 -21.95
CA GLY A 125 -6.91 0.97 -22.53
C GLY A 125 -7.38 -0.27 -21.75
N MET A 126 -6.44 -1.02 -21.17
CA MET A 126 -6.75 -2.15 -20.28
C MET A 126 -7.46 -1.64 -19.03
N TYR A 127 -6.86 -0.66 -18.33
CA TYR A 127 -7.45 -0.11 -17.11
C TYR A 127 -8.81 0.53 -17.37
N HIS A 128 -8.95 1.30 -18.46
CA HIS A 128 -10.25 1.85 -18.86
C HIS A 128 -11.30 0.76 -18.99
N SER A 129 -11.00 -0.31 -19.75
CA SER A 129 -11.92 -1.43 -19.93
C SER A 129 -12.28 -2.15 -18.63
N MET A 130 -11.35 -2.25 -17.68
CA MET A 130 -11.61 -2.88 -16.37
C MET A 130 -12.47 -2.00 -15.46
N LEU A 131 -12.31 -0.68 -15.53
CA LEU A 131 -13.00 0.28 -14.67
C LEU A 131 -14.40 0.65 -15.15
N THR A 132 -14.72 0.41 -16.43
CA THR A 132 -16.02 0.74 -17.03
C THR A 132 -16.98 -0.45 -17.18
N ASN A 133 -16.54 -1.65 -16.83
CA ASN A 133 -17.39 -2.86 -16.82
C ASN A 133 -18.25 -2.92 -15.56
#